data_AF-A0A7W9C9T1-F1
#
_entry.id   AF-A0A7W9C9T1-F1
#
_cell.length_a   1.000
_cell.length_b   1.000
_cell.length_c   1.000
_cell.angle_alpha   90.00
_cell.angle_beta   90.00
_cell.angle_gamma   90.00
#
_symmetry.space_group_name_H-M   'P 1'
#
loop_
_entity.id
_entity.type
_entity.pdbx_description
1 polymer ?
#
loop_
_entity_poly.entity_id
_entity_poly.type
_entity_poly.pdbx_seq_one_letter_code
_entity_poly.pdbx_strand_id
1 'polypeptide(L)' 'MIDAAKVSAAYRNPETLILRDAGAILSVAGMLAEWLDLLACPLGFMGGAFLNVIGLPSERFIGAGGFQLSAKQA' A
#
# COMPACT_ATOMS: atom_id res chain seq x y z
N MET A 1 3.72 0.03 0.79
CA MET A 1 4.73 0.30 1.83
C MET A 1 5.17 1.75 1.70
N ILE A 2 5.36 2.46 2.82
CA ILE A 2 5.75 3.88 2.83
C ILE A 2 6.87 4.08 3.86
N ASP A 3 7.89 4.90 3.53
CA ASP A 3 8.89 5.39 4.49
C ASP A 3 8.26 6.51 5.33
N ALA A 4 7.92 6.21 6.57
CA ALA A 4 7.22 7.13 7.47
C ALA A 4 8.13 8.28 7.91
N ALA A 5 9.43 8.07 8.05
CA ALA A 5 10.37 9.10 8.46
C ALA A 5 10.39 10.27 7.46
N LYS A 6 10.27 9.97 6.17
CA LYS A 6 10.19 10.99 5.11
C LYS A 6 8.96 11.87 5.24
N VAL A 7 7.79 11.29 5.50
CA VAL A 7 6.53 12.04 5.61
C VAL A 7 6.48 12.82 6.93
N SER A 8 6.90 12.20 8.03
CA SER A 8 6.97 12.83 9.35
C SER A 8 7.97 13.99 9.43
N ALA A 9 8.99 14.02 8.57
CA ALA A 9 9.93 15.14 8.51
C ALA A 9 9.28 16.45 8.03
N ALA A 10 8.23 16.37 7.21
CA ALA A 10 7.59 17.54 6.61
C ALA A 10 6.22 17.88 7.23
N TYR A 11 5.53 16.90 7.82
CA TYR A 11 4.14 17.05 8.27
C TYR A 11 3.97 16.70 9.74
N ARG A 12 3.16 17.51 10.45
CA ARG A 12 2.85 17.29 11.88
C ARG A 12 1.97 16.07 12.13
N ASN A 13 1.03 15.77 11.22
CA ASN A 13 0.07 14.66 11.32
C ASN A 13 0.19 13.75 10.07
N PRO A 14 1.31 13.02 9.93
CA PRO A 14 1.66 12.29 8.71
C PRO A 14 0.74 11.08 8.45
N GLU A 15 0.12 10.51 9.47
CA GLU A 15 -0.65 9.26 9.39
C GLU A 15 -1.83 9.35 8.42
N THR A 16 -2.56 10.47 8.42
CA THR A 16 -3.70 10.64 7.53
C THR A 16 -3.27 10.85 6.07
N LEU A 17 -2.08 11.39 5.82
CA LEU A 17 -1.52 11.53 4.48
C LEU A 17 -1.05 10.18 3.94
N ILE A 18 -0.36 9.40 4.77
CA ILE A 18 0.10 8.04 4.43
C ILE A 18 -1.07 7.17 3.96
N LEU A 19 -2.21 7.20 4.67
CA LEU A 19 -3.38 6.41 4.29
C LEU A 19 -4.05 6.91 3.00
N ARG A 20 -4.11 8.23 2.78
CA ARG A 20 -4.68 8.81 1.56
C ARG A 20 -3.82 8.48 0.33
N ASP A 21 -2.51 8.61 0.44
CA ASP A 21 -1.58 8.26 -0.64
C ASP A 21 -1.64 6.77 -0.96
N ALA A 22 -1.73 5.91 0.07
CA ALA A 22 -1.94 4.48 -0.14
C ALA A 22 -3.24 4.20 -0.91
N GLY A 23 -4.34 4.85 -0.53
CA GLY A 23 -5.62 4.75 -1.25
C GLY A 23 -5.52 5.20 -2.71
N ALA A 24 -4.87 6.33 -2.98
CA ALA A 24 -4.67 6.83 -4.34
C ALA A 24 -3.87 5.83 -5.21
N ILE A 25 -2.80 5.25 -4.65
CA ILE A 25 -2.01 4.22 -5.34
C ILE A 25 -2.85 2.98 -5.61
N LEU A 26 -3.66 2.52 -4.65
CA LEU A 26 -4.55 1.37 -4.82
C LEU A 26 -5.57 1.60 -5.95
N SER A 27 -6.14 2.81 -6.03
CA SER A 27 -7.06 3.17 -7.12
C SER A 27 -6.38 3.11 -8.49
N VAL A 28 -5.18 3.70 -8.62
CA VAL A 28 -4.42 3.66 -9.88
C VAL A 28 -4.04 2.22 -10.24
N ALA A 29 -3.59 1.43 -9.27
CA ALA A 29 -3.27 0.02 -9.48
C ALA A 29 -4.50 -0.78 -9.93
N GLY A 30 -5.69 -0.48 -9.40
CA GLY A 30 -6.95 -1.08 -9.85
C GLY A 30 -7.29 -0.74 -11.29
N MET A 31 -7.13 0.52 -11.70
CA MET A 31 -7.35 0.94 -13.09
C MET A 31 -6.36 0.26 -14.05
N LEU A 32 -5.10 0.15 -13.66
CA LEU A 32 -4.08 -0.55 -14.45
C LEU A 32 -4.35 -2.04 -14.55
N ALA A 33 -4.78 -2.67 -13.45
CA ALA A 33 -5.14 -4.08 -13.44
C ALA A 33 -6.29 -4.36 -14.42
N GLU A 34 -7.33 -3.52 -14.42
CA GLU A 34 -8.44 -3.65 -15.37
C GLU A 34 -7.95 -3.48 -16.81
N TRP A 35 -7.10 -2.48 -17.07
CA TRP A 35 -6.53 -2.26 -18.40
C TRP A 35 -5.69 -3.44 -18.92
N LEU A 36 -5.02 -4.15 -18.01
CA LEU A 36 -4.21 -5.33 -18.30
C LEU A 36 -5.02 -6.66 -18.29
N ASP A 37 -6.34 -6.58 -18.19
CA ASP A 37 -7.24 -7.74 -18.08
C ASP A 37 -6.93 -8.65 -16.88
N LEU A 38 -6.54 -8.04 -15.76
CA LEU A 38 -6.31 -8.69 -14.47
C LEU A 38 -7.49 -8.45 -13.52
N LEU A 39 -7.56 -9.27 -12.47
CA LEU A 39 -8.41 -9.03 -11.31
C LEU A 39 -7.61 -8.33 -10.21
N ALA A 40 -8.21 -7.30 -9.63
CA ALA A 40 -7.65 -6.52 -8.54
C ALA A 40 -8.60 -6.49 -7.33
N CYS A 41 -8.07 -6.74 -6.13
CA CYS A 41 -8.81 -6.66 -4.89
C CYS A 41 -8.01 -5.88 -3.81
N PRO A 42 -8.42 -4.64 -3.48
CA PRO A 42 -7.90 -3.92 -2.32
C PRO A 42 -8.25 -4.67 -1.02
N LEU A 43 -7.27 -4.83 -0.14
CA LEU A 43 -7.43 -5.55 1.12
C LEU A 43 -7.62 -4.55 2.27
N GLY A 44 -8.62 -4.78 3.11
CA GLY A 44 -8.99 -3.87 4.22
C GLY A 44 -8.10 -3.94 5.46
N PHE A 45 -6.84 -4.40 5.33
CA PHE A 45 -5.91 -4.53 6.45
C PHE A 45 -4.58 -3.82 6.19
N MET A 46 -3.86 -3.51 7.27
CA MET A 46 -2.51 -2.92 7.21
C MET A 46 -1.44 -4.00 7.03
N GLY A 47 -0.51 -3.80 6.10
CA GLY A 47 0.55 -4.74 5.76
C GLY A 47 1.71 -4.84 6.76
N GLY A 48 1.56 -4.37 8.01
CA GLY A 48 2.65 -4.32 8.99
C GLY A 48 3.29 -5.68 9.27
N ALA A 49 2.49 -6.75 9.31
CA ALA A 49 2.96 -8.12 9.51
C ALA A 49 3.97 -8.58 8.45
N PHE A 50 3.88 -8.03 7.23
CA PHE A 50 4.76 -8.39 6.12
C PHE A 50 6.12 -7.69 6.16
N LEU A 51 6.26 -6.57 6.90
CA LEU A 51 7.52 -5.82 6.97
C LEU A 51 8.66 -6.68 7.52
N ASN A 52 8.39 -7.44 8.59
CA ASN A 52 9.36 -8.36 9.17
C ASN A 52 9.74 -9.49 8.21
N VAL A 53 8.77 -10.01 7.46
CA VAL A 53 8.98 -11.08 6.48
C VAL A 53 9.90 -10.63 5.35
N ILE A 54 9.78 -9.37 4.91
CA ILE A 54 10.61 -8.80 3.84
C ILE A 54 11.88 -8.10 4.36
N GLY A 55 12.19 -8.24 5.66
CA GLY A 55 13.43 -7.73 6.26
C GLY A 55 13.48 -6.21 6.41
N LEU A 56 12.34 -5.54 6.53
CA LEU A 56 12.28 -4.09 6.66
C LEU A 56 11.97 -3.63 8.08
N PRO A 57 12.68 -2.60 8.57
CA PRO A 57 12.52 -2.09 9.93
C PRO A 57 11.14 -1.43 10.13
N SER A 58 10.36 -1.95 11.08
CA SER A 58 9.02 -1.47 11.41
C SER A 58 8.97 -0.06 12.03
N GLU A 59 10.10 0.42 12.56
CA GLU A 59 10.25 1.77 13.10
C GLU A 59 10.33 2.86 12.01
N ARG A 60 10.68 2.48 10.78
CA ARG A 60 10.83 3.40 9.65
C ARG A 60 9.75 3.20 8.59
N PHE A 61 9.37 1.95 8.32
CA PHE A 61 8.43 1.63 7.25
C PHE A 61 7.06 1.29 7.80
N ILE A 62 6.02 1.70 7.07
CA ILE A 62 4.62 1.36 7.37
C ILE A 62 4.04 0.57 6.19
N GLY A 63 3.44 -0.58 6.51
CA GLY A 63 2.59 -1.34 5.60
C GLY A 63 1.21 -0.71 5.50
N ALA A 64 1.04 0.29 4.63
CA ALA A 64 -0.18 1.11 4.55
C ALA A 64 -1.39 0.47 3.83
N GLY A 65 -1.36 -0.85 3.57
CA GLY A 65 -2.44 -1.57 2.91
C GLY A 65 -1.96 -2.84 2.21
N GLY A 66 -2.91 -3.59 1.65
CA GLY A 66 -2.65 -4.75 0.81
C GLY A 66 -3.45 -4.70 -0.49
N PHE A 67 -2.94 -5.34 -1.53
CA PHE A 67 -3.57 -5.41 -2.84
C PHE A 67 -3.33 -6.79 -3.43
N GLN A 68 -4.40 -7.55 -3.65
CA GLN A 68 -4.32 -8.84 -4.33
C GLN A 68 -4.51 -8.64 -5.82
N LEU A 69 -3.60 -9.23 -6.60
CA LEU A 69 -3.64 -9.28 -8.05
C LEU A 69 -3.67 -10.73 -8.51
N SER A 70 -4.53 -11.03 -9.48
CA SER A 70 -4.63 -12.36 -10.09
C SER A 70 -5.02 -12.27 -11.55
N ALA A 71 -4.67 -13.28 -12.35
CA ALA A 71 -5.19 -13.41 -13.70
C ALA A 71 -6.71 -13.63 -13.68
N LYS A 72 -7.43 -13.11 -14.68
CA LYS A 72 -8.81 -13.55 -14.94
C LYS A 72 -8.75 -15.02 -15.37
N GLN A 73 -9.50 -15.89 -14.69
CA GLN A 73 -9.62 -17.29 -15.14
C GLN A 73 -10.37 -17.27 -16.48
N ALA A 74 -9.79 -17.93 -17.49
CA ALA A 74 -10.35 -18.05 -18.84
C ALA A 74 -11.68 -18.84 -18.85
#